data_AF-A0AAE4NXS4-F1
#
_entry.id   AF-A0AAE4NXS4-F1
#
_cell.length_a   1.000
_cell.length_b   1.000
_cell.length_c   1.000
_cell.angle_alpha   90.00
_cell.angle_beta   90.00
_cell.angle_gamma   90.00
#
_symmetry.space_group_name_H-M   'P 1'
#
loop_
_entity.id
_entity.type
_entity.pdbx_description
1 polymer ?
#
loop_
_entity_poly.entity_id
_entity_poly.type
_entity_poly.pdbx_seq_one_letter_code
_entity_poly.pdbx_strand_id
1 'polypeptide(L)'
;MVQKKLLQVVLIVGVLLSAAAMYSVAPGDNGGEVFFGVCVKSGGGYSILFNGSRTVLVPSNLEIGAVYRIWGKVEEREGFLRVSGQYRIEKTDEIPPLAVSIEGAYWKKGENAYLLTPDWVDLATPLNIPKGARVVVYGLEYGSKFYPVKYSVLKNASGSFEDGMPVLVKGVVLGYFGAKNEVIVWNGKEKVYVYLPYNHSVGIGKTIELLGRARLTSRVNVYVDSSEDVRVLGYPEAVPINEASTGEIGEGICTVVKSGKSDFTLNCTDLNLRGVRARTGDTLKVKALNTGSHLLCIDCTLVRPREELPNEICNPKEGGFSKIQGKVEWVRLYKNGFGIANVTNGSCWVLLKLPKSLGVSLREGEQVTAYGFFTTYQGRTAFEVASGDDVCSGNC
;
A
#
# COMPACT_ATOMS: atom_id res chain seq x y z
N MET A 1 -11.18 -50.27 86.66
CA MET A 1 -9.93 -50.07 85.90
C MET A 1 -10.29 -49.98 84.42
N VAL A 2 -10.70 -48.78 83.95
CA VAL A 2 -11.03 -48.57 82.53
C VAL A 2 -9.73 -48.72 81.74
N GLN A 3 -9.66 -49.75 80.88
CA GLN A 3 -8.44 -50.14 80.19
C GLN A 3 -7.91 -48.98 79.35
N LYS A 4 -6.64 -48.59 79.55
CA LYS A 4 -5.92 -47.55 78.79
C LYS A 4 -6.09 -47.66 77.27
N LYS A 5 -6.31 -48.86 76.74
CA LYS A 5 -6.58 -49.11 75.32
C LYS A 5 -7.89 -48.49 74.82
N LEU A 6 -8.94 -48.49 75.64
CA LEU A 6 -10.25 -47.92 75.28
C LEU A 6 -10.20 -46.39 75.20
N LEU A 7 -9.44 -45.76 76.09
CA LEU A 7 -9.21 -44.31 76.07
C LEU A 7 -8.42 -43.87 74.83
N GLN A 8 -7.42 -44.65 74.43
CA GLN A 8 -6.63 -44.38 73.21
C GLN A 8 -7.48 -44.47 71.94
N VAL A 9 -8.35 -45.48 71.85
CA VAL A 9 -9.26 -45.63 70.70
C VAL A 9 -10.25 -44.46 70.64
N VAL A 10 -10.82 -44.05 71.77
CA VAL A 10 -11.75 -42.90 71.82
C VAL A 10 -11.04 -41.60 71.42
N LEU A 11 -9.79 -41.40 71.85
CA LEU A 11 -9.00 -40.23 71.44
C LEU A 11 -8.67 -40.25 69.95
N ILE A 12 -8.26 -41.39 69.39
CA ILE A 12 -7.95 -41.52 67.96
C ILE A 12 -9.21 -41.32 67.12
N VAL A 13 -10.33 -41.90 67.52
CA VAL A 13 -11.63 -41.73 66.86
C VAL A 13 -12.12 -40.29 67.01
N GLY A 14 -11.93 -39.65 68.16
CA GLY A 14 -12.26 -38.24 68.38
C GLY A 14 -11.42 -37.29 67.53
N VAL A 15 -10.12 -37.56 67.38
CA VAL A 15 -9.21 -36.79 66.49
C VAL A 15 -9.53 -37.04 65.02
N LEU A 16 -9.85 -38.27 64.62
CA LEU A 16 -10.27 -38.58 63.25
C LEU A 16 -11.63 -37.99 62.92
N LEU A 17 -12.59 -37.98 63.86
CA LEU A 17 -13.90 -37.34 63.69
C LEU A 17 -13.79 -35.82 63.63
N SER A 18 -12.90 -35.21 64.42
CA SER A 18 -12.67 -33.76 64.36
C SER A 18 -11.87 -33.36 63.11
N ALA A 19 -10.90 -34.17 62.67
CA ALA A 19 -10.23 -33.99 61.39
C ALA A 19 -11.19 -34.19 60.21
N ALA A 20 -12.07 -35.19 60.26
CA ALA A 20 -13.12 -35.42 59.27
C ALA A 20 -14.17 -34.30 59.30
N ALA A 21 -14.53 -33.76 60.47
CA ALA A 21 -15.42 -32.60 60.58
C ALA A 21 -14.78 -31.33 60.01
N MET A 22 -13.48 -31.12 60.20
CA MET A 22 -12.74 -30.03 59.54
C MET A 22 -12.61 -30.24 58.02
N TYR A 23 -12.52 -31.48 57.55
CA TYR A 23 -12.49 -31.82 56.12
C TYR A 23 -13.87 -31.82 55.45
N SER A 24 -14.94 -32.10 56.21
CA SER A 24 -16.33 -32.15 55.73
C SER A 24 -17.02 -30.80 55.74
N VAL A 25 -16.40 -29.76 56.31
CA VAL A 25 -16.72 -28.38 55.93
C VAL A 25 -16.09 -28.13 54.57
N ALA A 26 -16.71 -28.68 53.53
CA ALA A 26 -16.48 -28.26 52.18
C ALA A 26 -16.72 -26.73 52.12
N PRO A 27 -15.75 -25.93 51.66
CA PRO A 27 -15.92 -24.50 51.57
C PRO A 27 -16.83 -24.19 50.38
N GLY A 28 -18.09 -23.84 50.67
CA GLY A 28 -19.00 -23.28 49.68
C GLY A 28 -20.36 -23.97 49.65
N ASP A 29 -21.33 -23.34 50.31
CA ASP A 29 -22.71 -23.29 49.79
C ASP A 29 -23.64 -22.29 50.51
N ASN A 30 -23.18 -21.61 51.56
CA ASN A 30 -24.05 -20.68 52.33
C ASN A 30 -24.13 -19.24 51.75
N GLY A 31 -23.69 -19.01 50.53
CA GLY A 31 -23.76 -17.68 49.90
C GLY A 31 -24.04 -17.82 48.40
N GLY A 32 -25.16 -17.26 47.94
CA GLY A 32 -25.48 -17.18 46.52
C GLY A 32 -24.42 -16.43 45.71
N GLU A 33 -24.60 -16.37 44.39
CA GLU A 33 -23.74 -15.52 43.55
C GLU A 33 -23.86 -14.07 44.04
N VAL A 34 -22.73 -13.48 44.44
CA VAL A 34 -22.66 -12.12 44.97
C VAL A 34 -22.09 -11.13 43.97
N PHE A 35 -21.38 -11.61 42.95
CA PHE A 35 -20.85 -10.75 41.90
C PHE A 35 -20.59 -11.53 40.61
N PHE A 36 -20.92 -10.92 39.48
CA PHE A 36 -20.61 -11.41 38.14
C PHE A 36 -20.15 -10.24 37.28
N GLY A 37 -18.91 -10.25 36.82
CA GLY A 37 -18.34 -9.13 36.08
C GLY A 37 -16.92 -9.36 35.59
N VAL A 38 -16.35 -8.33 34.96
CA VAL A 38 -15.04 -8.36 34.30
C VAL A 38 -13.96 -7.81 35.21
N CYS A 39 -12.78 -8.41 35.21
CA CYS A 39 -11.61 -7.84 35.87
C CYS A 39 -11.08 -6.64 35.08
N VAL A 40 -11.20 -5.44 35.65
CA VAL A 40 -10.79 -4.18 35.00
C VAL A 40 -9.43 -3.68 35.50
N LYS A 41 -8.95 -4.20 36.63
CA LYS A 41 -7.65 -3.87 37.19
C LYS A 41 -7.15 -5.04 38.04
N SER A 42 -5.87 -5.35 37.94
CA SER A 42 -5.22 -6.39 38.74
C SER A 42 -3.78 -5.98 39.03
N GLY A 43 -3.31 -6.21 40.26
CA GLY A 43 -1.95 -5.90 40.68
C GLY A 43 -1.82 -5.75 42.20
N GLY A 44 -0.62 -6.00 42.74
CA GLY A 44 -0.35 -5.79 44.17
C GLY A 44 -1.12 -6.74 45.11
N GLY A 45 -1.56 -7.91 44.64
CA GLY A 45 -2.27 -8.91 45.43
C GLY A 45 -3.79 -8.71 45.48
N TYR A 46 -4.33 -7.78 44.68
CA TYR A 46 -5.76 -7.53 44.57
C TYR A 46 -6.20 -7.26 43.13
N SER A 47 -7.49 -7.42 42.89
CA SER A 47 -8.16 -7.15 41.62
C SER A 47 -9.45 -6.36 41.84
N ILE A 48 -9.86 -5.62 40.83
CA ILE A 48 -11.15 -4.93 40.79
C ILE A 48 -11.99 -5.59 39.70
N LEU A 49 -13.15 -6.13 40.08
CA LEU A 49 -14.15 -6.54 39.11
C LEU A 49 -15.21 -5.45 38.94
N PHE A 50 -15.73 -5.31 37.74
CA PHE A 50 -16.80 -4.38 37.38
C PHE A 50 -17.91 -5.11 36.64
N ASN A 51 -19.17 -4.83 36.98
CA ASN A 51 -20.32 -5.50 36.39
C ASN A 51 -21.19 -4.59 35.51
N GLY A 52 -20.75 -3.36 35.21
CA GLY A 52 -21.53 -2.35 34.50
C GLY A 52 -22.10 -1.24 35.40
N SER A 53 -22.23 -1.50 36.71
CA SER A 53 -22.79 -0.52 37.65
C SER A 53 -21.94 -0.31 38.90
N ARG A 54 -21.31 -1.37 39.41
CA ARG A 54 -20.55 -1.37 40.66
C ARG A 54 -19.21 -2.04 40.47
N THR A 55 -18.26 -1.67 41.32
CA THR A 55 -16.96 -2.32 41.42
C THR A 55 -16.88 -3.12 42.72
N VAL A 56 -16.16 -4.24 42.70
CA VAL A 56 -15.83 -5.00 43.91
C VAL A 56 -14.33 -5.29 43.95
N LEU A 57 -13.72 -5.11 45.12
CA LEU A 57 -12.34 -5.44 45.39
C LEU A 57 -12.24 -6.92 45.79
N VAL A 58 -11.39 -7.64 45.06
CA VAL A 58 -11.11 -9.05 45.26
C VAL A 58 -9.66 -9.21 45.73
N PRO A 59 -9.39 -9.82 46.89
CA PRO A 59 -8.02 -9.99 47.40
C PRO A 59 -7.32 -11.19 46.73
N SER A 60 -7.22 -11.15 45.40
CA SER A 60 -6.51 -12.10 44.56
C SER A 60 -6.07 -11.41 43.27
N ASN A 61 -5.02 -11.93 42.61
CA ASN A 61 -4.59 -11.46 41.29
C ASN A 61 -5.37 -12.23 40.22
N LEU A 62 -6.30 -11.55 39.56
CA LEU A 62 -7.13 -12.06 38.47
C LEU A 62 -6.59 -11.56 37.12
N GLU A 63 -6.97 -12.23 36.04
CA GLU A 63 -6.57 -11.85 34.69
C GLU A 63 -7.43 -10.67 34.20
N ILE A 64 -6.79 -9.57 33.78
CA ILE A 64 -7.50 -8.40 33.26
C ILE A 64 -8.26 -8.79 31.98
N GLY A 65 -9.52 -8.38 31.88
CA GLY A 65 -10.42 -8.70 30.76
C GLY A 65 -11.15 -10.03 30.90
N ALA A 66 -10.75 -10.91 31.82
CA ALA A 66 -11.49 -12.15 32.08
C ALA A 66 -12.75 -11.87 32.92
N VAL A 67 -13.80 -12.67 32.66
CA VAL A 67 -15.05 -12.62 33.41
C VAL A 67 -15.00 -13.60 34.57
N TYR A 68 -15.50 -13.17 35.72
CA TYR A 68 -15.54 -13.98 36.92
C TYR A 68 -16.91 -13.94 37.59
N ARG A 69 -17.31 -15.08 38.15
CA ARG A 69 -18.37 -15.20 39.13
C ARG A 69 -17.78 -15.40 40.53
N ILE A 70 -18.39 -14.75 41.50
CA ILE A 70 -17.99 -14.82 42.91
C ILE A 70 -19.18 -15.28 43.75
N TRP A 71 -18.94 -16.29 44.58
CA TRP A 71 -19.86 -16.75 45.62
C TRP A 71 -19.21 -16.51 46.98
N GLY A 72 -20.00 -16.03 47.94
CA GLY A 72 -19.50 -15.69 49.28
C GLY A 72 -20.20 -14.48 49.85
N LYS A 73 -19.44 -13.57 50.48
CA LYS A 73 -19.97 -12.35 51.09
C LYS A 73 -19.23 -11.11 50.60
N VAL A 74 -19.98 -10.08 50.21
CA VAL A 74 -19.46 -8.75 49.91
C VAL A 74 -19.78 -7.82 51.08
N GLU A 75 -18.77 -7.13 51.59
CA GLU A 75 -18.89 -6.13 52.65
C GLU A 75 -18.43 -4.76 52.12
N GLU A 76 -19.12 -3.70 52.52
CA GLU A 76 -18.65 -2.34 52.27
C GLU A 76 -17.63 -1.96 53.35
N ARG A 77 -16.42 -1.58 52.95
CA ARG A 77 -15.36 -1.08 53.84
C ARG A 77 -14.71 0.14 53.21
N GLU A 78 -14.63 1.23 53.97
CA GLU A 78 -14.00 2.49 53.53
C GLU A 78 -14.58 3.02 52.20
N GLY A 79 -15.87 2.80 51.97
CA GLY A 79 -16.58 3.23 50.75
C GLY A 79 -16.37 2.31 49.53
N PHE A 80 -15.71 1.16 49.68
CA PHE A 80 -15.54 0.18 48.62
C PHE A 80 -16.21 -1.16 48.99
N LEU A 81 -16.88 -1.76 48.00
CA LEU A 81 -17.35 -3.13 48.13
C LEU A 81 -16.16 -4.09 48.04
N ARG A 82 -16.02 -4.99 49.00
CA ARG A 82 -14.92 -5.94 49.07
C ARG A 82 -15.43 -7.34 49.37
N VAL A 83 -14.86 -8.33 48.69
CA VAL A 83 -15.11 -9.74 48.99
C VAL A 83 -14.42 -10.12 50.31
N SER A 84 -15.16 -10.76 51.21
CA SER A 84 -14.73 -11.05 52.58
C SER A 84 -15.10 -12.47 53.01
N GLY A 85 -14.40 -12.98 54.03
CA GLY A 85 -14.63 -14.32 54.56
C GLY A 85 -14.18 -15.42 53.60
N GLN A 86 -14.88 -16.57 53.65
CA GLN A 86 -14.69 -17.64 52.68
C GLN A 86 -15.48 -17.32 51.40
N TYR A 87 -14.80 -17.36 50.26
CA TYR A 87 -15.40 -17.09 48.95
C TYR A 87 -14.82 -18.04 47.90
N ARG A 88 -15.58 -18.26 46.83
CA ARG A 88 -15.17 -18.99 45.63
C ARG A 88 -15.18 -18.03 44.46
N ILE A 89 -14.14 -18.10 43.63
CA ILE A 89 -14.03 -17.35 42.38
C ILE A 89 -13.95 -18.36 41.24
N GLU A 90 -14.74 -18.17 40.21
CA GLU A 90 -14.71 -19.00 39.00
C GLU A 90 -14.61 -18.11 37.77
N LYS A 91 -13.65 -18.41 36.89
CA LYS A 91 -13.56 -17.79 35.57
C LYS A 91 -14.65 -18.38 34.68
N THR A 92 -15.34 -17.55 33.90
CA THR A 92 -16.41 -17.99 32.99
C THR A 92 -16.31 -17.27 31.66
N ASP A 93 -16.90 -17.86 30.62
CA ASP A 93 -17.04 -17.26 29.28
C ASP A 93 -18.46 -16.70 29.04
N GLU A 94 -19.29 -16.68 30.09
CA GLU A 94 -20.62 -16.10 30.04
C GLU A 94 -20.57 -14.57 29.99
N ILE A 95 -21.58 -13.97 29.33
CA ILE A 95 -21.69 -12.52 29.15
C ILE A 95 -22.35 -11.91 30.40
N PRO A 96 -21.73 -10.92 31.09
CA PRO A 96 -22.37 -10.21 32.18
C PRO A 96 -23.70 -9.55 31.78
N PRO A 97 -24.72 -9.48 32.65
CA PRO A 97 -26.06 -9.00 32.26
C PRO A 97 -26.11 -7.56 31.74
N LEU A 98 -25.20 -6.69 32.20
CA LEU A 98 -25.11 -5.29 31.77
C LEU A 98 -24.08 -5.08 30.65
N ALA A 99 -23.53 -6.15 30.08
CA ALA A 99 -22.63 -6.02 28.93
C ALA A 99 -23.40 -5.49 27.72
N VAL A 100 -22.78 -4.56 27.00
CA VAL A 100 -23.31 -3.99 25.76
C VAL A 100 -22.58 -4.58 24.56
N SER A 101 -23.23 -4.57 23.40
CA SER A 101 -22.64 -4.99 22.13
C SER A 101 -22.26 -3.80 21.26
N ILE A 102 -21.05 -3.80 20.72
CA ILE A 102 -20.58 -2.81 19.75
C ILE A 102 -20.22 -3.54 18.45
N GLU A 103 -20.81 -3.10 17.34
CA GLU A 103 -20.42 -3.54 16.00
C GLU A 103 -19.40 -2.55 15.43
N GLY A 104 -18.30 -3.07 14.89
CA GLY A 104 -17.26 -2.25 14.27
C GLY A 104 -16.19 -3.08 13.59
N ALA A 105 -15.14 -2.41 13.11
CA ALA A 105 -13.99 -3.08 12.53
C ALA A 105 -12.80 -3.10 13.51
N TYR A 106 -12.23 -4.27 13.75
CA TYR A 106 -11.08 -4.40 14.64
C TYR A 106 -9.84 -3.74 14.03
N TRP A 107 -9.17 -2.90 14.81
CA TRP A 107 -7.99 -2.18 14.36
C TRP A 107 -6.89 -2.15 15.42
N LYS A 108 -5.71 -2.61 15.05
CA LYS A 108 -4.53 -2.58 15.92
C LYS A 108 -3.54 -1.53 15.42
N LYS A 109 -3.08 -0.66 16.33
CA LYS A 109 -2.08 0.38 16.06
C LYS A 109 -1.01 0.33 17.16
N GLY A 110 0.12 -0.31 16.85
CA GLY A 110 1.13 -0.65 17.86
C GLY A 110 0.53 -1.59 18.90
N GLU A 111 0.72 -1.27 20.19
CA GLU A 111 0.15 -2.05 21.29
C GLU A 111 -1.33 -1.76 21.56
N ASN A 112 -1.89 -0.68 20.99
CA ASN A 112 -3.27 -0.31 21.21
C ASN A 112 -4.21 -1.05 20.25
N ALA A 113 -5.38 -1.41 20.78
CA ALA A 113 -6.43 -2.10 20.04
C ALA A 113 -7.72 -1.28 20.07
N TYR A 114 -8.41 -1.22 18.94
CA TYR A 114 -9.60 -0.40 18.77
C TYR A 114 -10.71 -1.16 18.04
N LEU A 115 -11.94 -0.74 18.25
CA LEU A 115 -13.03 -0.93 17.31
C LEU A 115 -13.29 0.38 16.59
N LEU A 116 -13.20 0.33 15.26
CA LEU A 116 -13.56 1.43 14.38
C LEU A 116 -15.06 1.36 14.10
N THR A 117 -15.77 2.35 14.61
CA THR A 117 -17.15 2.67 14.25
C THR A 117 -17.10 4.03 13.50
N PRO A 118 -18.06 4.96 13.64
CA PRO A 118 -17.78 6.37 13.43
C PRO A 118 -16.70 6.92 14.38
N ASP A 119 -16.64 6.41 15.62
CA ASP A 119 -15.68 6.78 16.66
C ASP A 119 -14.66 5.66 16.92
N TRP A 120 -13.55 6.02 17.59
CA TRP A 120 -12.51 5.07 17.97
C TRP A 120 -12.77 4.56 19.39
N VAL A 121 -13.22 3.32 19.53
CA VAL A 121 -13.45 2.70 20.83
C VAL A 121 -12.17 1.96 21.26
N ASP A 122 -11.49 2.44 22.30
CA ASP A 122 -10.27 1.83 22.87
C ASP A 122 -10.62 0.53 23.61
N LEU A 123 -9.97 -0.57 23.21
CA LEU A 123 -10.13 -1.87 23.83
C LEU A 123 -9.11 -2.07 24.95
N ALA A 124 -9.58 -2.50 26.11
CA ALA A 124 -8.71 -2.82 27.23
C ALA A 124 -7.79 -4.01 26.95
N THR A 125 -8.26 -4.96 26.14
CA THR A 125 -7.50 -6.14 25.70
C THR A 125 -7.66 -6.35 24.19
N PRO A 126 -6.60 -6.76 23.48
CA PRO A 126 -6.69 -7.03 22.05
C PRO A 126 -7.51 -8.30 21.77
N LEU A 127 -8.19 -8.31 20.62
CA LEU A 127 -8.92 -9.48 20.14
C LEU A 127 -7.97 -10.39 19.34
N ASN A 128 -8.12 -11.71 19.47
CA ASN A 128 -7.32 -12.66 18.70
C ASN A 128 -7.94 -12.91 17.31
N ILE A 129 -7.92 -11.87 16.47
CA ILE A 129 -8.50 -11.87 15.12
C ILE A 129 -7.65 -11.02 14.16
N PRO A 130 -7.78 -11.23 12.84
CA PRO A 130 -7.10 -10.41 11.86
C PRO A 130 -7.50 -8.93 11.96
N LYS A 131 -6.51 -8.04 11.83
CA LYS A 131 -6.72 -6.60 11.70
C LYS A 131 -7.64 -6.30 10.51
N GLY A 132 -8.56 -5.37 10.69
CA GLY A 132 -9.54 -4.95 9.70
C GLY A 132 -10.81 -5.82 9.63
N ALA A 133 -10.88 -6.92 10.38
CA ALA A 133 -12.09 -7.75 10.42
C ALA A 133 -13.27 -7.00 11.06
N ARG A 134 -14.47 -7.13 10.46
CA ARG A 134 -15.73 -6.71 11.05
C ARG A 134 -16.19 -7.69 12.11
N VAL A 135 -16.56 -7.15 13.27
CA VAL A 135 -16.91 -7.92 14.45
C VAL A 135 -18.05 -7.27 15.21
N VAL A 136 -18.80 -8.12 15.92
CA VAL A 136 -19.66 -7.69 17.03
C VAL A 136 -18.96 -8.10 18.31
N VAL A 137 -18.77 -7.17 19.23
CA VAL A 137 -18.06 -7.39 20.50
C VAL A 137 -18.98 -7.04 21.65
N TYR A 138 -19.19 -8.00 22.54
CA TYR A 138 -19.88 -7.84 23.81
C TYR A 138 -18.86 -7.50 24.90
N GLY A 139 -19.16 -6.53 25.75
CA GLY A 139 -18.23 -6.09 26.78
C GLY A 139 -18.81 -5.05 27.72
N LEU A 140 -17.97 -4.54 28.62
CA LEU A 140 -18.33 -3.51 29.58
C LEU A 140 -17.44 -2.27 29.39
N GLU A 141 -18.04 -1.09 29.41
CA GLU A 141 -17.32 0.18 29.44
C GLU A 141 -16.91 0.53 30.87
N TYR A 142 -15.62 0.73 31.09
CA TYR A 142 -15.10 1.17 32.39
C TYR A 142 -14.02 2.24 32.20
N GLY A 143 -14.30 3.45 32.66
CA GLY A 143 -13.49 4.62 32.37
C GLY A 143 -13.53 4.96 30.88
N SER A 144 -12.37 5.09 30.24
CA SER A 144 -12.26 5.38 28.80
C SER A 144 -12.07 4.15 27.92
N LYS A 145 -12.19 2.94 28.48
CA LYS A 145 -11.89 1.68 27.79
C LYS A 145 -13.07 0.73 27.79
N PHE A 146 -13.18 -0.01 26.70
CA PHE A 146 -14.11 -1.11 26.54
C PHE A 146 -13.43 -2.44 26.83
N TYR A 147 -13.98 -3.22 27.75
CA TYR A 147 -13.44 -4.52 28.14
C TYR A 147 -14.19 -5.62 27.38
N PRO A 148 -13.59 -6.18 26.32
CA PRO A 148 -14.26 -7.21 25.52
C PRO A 148 -14.37 -8.52 26.32
N VAL A 149 -15.56 -9.10 26.29
CA VAL A 149 -15.89 -10.37 26.94
C VAL A 149 -16.04 -11.48 25.92
N LYS A 150 -16.81 -11.21 24.87
CA LYS A 150 -17.09 -12.18 23.81
C LYS A 150 -17.20 -11.43 22.48
N TYR A 151 -16.79 -12.06 21.40
CA TYR A 151 -16.92 -11.48 20.08
C TYR A 151 -17.29 -12.52 19.04
N SER A 152 -17.88 -12.04 17.95
CA SER A 152 -18.20 -12.82 16.76
C SER A 152 -17.64 -12.11 15.54
N VAL A 153 -16.89 -12.83 14.71
CA VAL A 153 -16.40 -12.29 13.44
C VAL A 153 -17.50 -12.37 12.40
N LEU A 154 -17.88 -11.21 11.85
CA LEU A 154 -18.86 -11.12 10.78
C LEU A 154 -18.21 -11.35 9.43
N LYS A 155 -17.12 -10.64 9.15
CA LYS A 155 -16.41 -10.67 7.86
C LYS A 155 -14.98 -10.18 8.01
N ASN A 156 -14.06 -10.72 7.22
CA ASN A 156 -12.72 -10.13 7.08
C ASN A 156 -12.73 -8.85 6.24
N ALA A 157 -11.66 -8.04 6.34
CA ALA A 157 -11.48 -6.86 5.48
C ALA A 157 -11.57 -7.26 4.00
N SER A 158 -12.33 -6.51 3.22
CA SER A 158 -12.49 -6.70 1.78
C SER A 158 -12.02 -5.47 0.99
N GLY A 159 -12.01 -5.56 -0.35
CA GLY A 159 -11.68 -4.44 -1.24
C GLY A 159 -12.80 -3.43 -1.46
N SER A 160 -13.86 -3.46 -0.65
CA SER A 160 -14.97 -2.50 -0.70
C SER A 160 -14.61 -1.26 0.10
N PHE A 161 -14.65 -0.09 -0.54
CA PHE A 161 -14.35 1.17 0.14
C PHE A 161 -15.58 1.70 0.89
N GLU A 162 -15.41 1.94 2.19
CA GLU A 162 -16.38 2.62 3.05
C GLU A 162 -15.63 3.67 3.88
N ASP A 163 -16.19 4.87 4.02
CA ASP A 163 -15.49 5.98 4.65
C ASP A 163 -15.16 5.68 6.13
N GLY A 164 -13.91 5.90 6.53
CA GLY A 164 -13.41 5.61 7.87
C GLY A 164 -13.09 4.14 8.15
N MET A 165 -13.49 3.21 7.27
CA MET A 165 -13.41 1.77 7.52
C MET A 165 -12.15 1.13 6.94
N PRO A 166 -11.70 -0.02 7.49
CA PRO A 166 -10.61 -0.80 6.93
C PRO A 166 -10.91 -1.32 5.52
N VAL A 167 -9.89 -1.29 4.66
CA VAL A 167 -9.94 -1.81 3.29
C VAL A 167 -8.65 -2.53 2.94
N LEU A 168 -8.79 -3.67 2.27
CA LEU A 168 -7.67 -4.39 1.67
C LEU A 168 -7.54 -3.98 0.20
N VAL A 169 -6.42 -3.37 -0.17
CA VAL A 169 -6.14 -2.91 -1.53
C VAL A 169 -5.02 -3.74 -2.12
N LYS A 170 -5.26 -4.35 -3.28
CA LYS A 170 -4.23 -4.98 -4.10
C LYS A 170 -4.16 -4.27 -5.44
N GLY A 171 -2.96 -3.94 -5.89
CA GLY A 171 -2.80 -3.18 -7.12
C GLY A 171 -1.36 -2.84 -7.46
N VAL A 172 -1.16 -2.15 -8.58
CA VAL A 172 0.17 -1.76 -9.08
C VAL A 172 0.44 -0.29 -8.78
N VAL A 173 1.65 0.01 -8.30
CA VAL A 173 2.10 1.38 -8.02
C VAL A 173 2.36 2.12 -9.33
N LEU A 174 1.53 3.12 -9.62
CA LEU A 174 1.66 3.97 -10.82
C LEU A 174 2.71 5.07 -10.67
N GLY A 175 2.94 5.55 -9.45
CA GLY A 175 3.81 6.68 -9.18
C GLY A 175 3.59 7.30 -7.80
N TYR A 176 4.16 8.49 -7.60
CA TYR A 176 4.04 9.26 -6.36
C TYR A 176 3.23 10.55 -6.61
N PHE A 177 2.49 11.02 -5.61
CA PHE A 177 1.71 12.27 -5.67
C PHE A 177 2.17 13.36 -4.70
N GLY A 178 3.47 13.35 -4.41
CA GLY A 178 4.10 14.29 -3.49
C GLY A 178 5.37 13.66 -2.94
N ALA A 179 5.36 13.25 -1.68
CA ALA A 179 6.46 12.55 -1.05
C ALA A 179 6.55 11.06 -1.46
N LYS A 180 7.67 10.40 -1.18
CA LYS A 180 7.89 8.97 -1.53
C LYS A 180 6.96 7.99 -0.79
N ASN A 181 6.35 8.42 0.31
CA ASN A 181 5.35 7.66 1.06
C ASN A 181 3.91 7.94 0.57
N GLU A 182 3.72 8.81 -0.43
CA GLU A 182 2.43 9.16 -1.02
C GLU A 182 2.32 8.55 -2.42
N VAL A 183 1.70 7.37 -2.53
CA VAL A 183 1.72 6.55 -3.75
C VAL A 183 0.35 6.42 -4.41
N ILE A 184 0.33 6.45 -5.73
CA ILE A 184 -0.87 6.18 -6.54
C ILE A 184 -0.86 4.70 -6.90
N VAL A 185 -1.90 3.97 -6.50
CA VAL A 185 -2.07 2.54 -6.78
C VAL A 185 -3.25 2.35 -7.74
N TRP A 186 -3.05 1.57 -8.80
CA TRP A 186 -4.13 1.10 -9.66
C TRP A 186 -4.65 -0.24 -9.14
N ASN A 187 -5.90 -0.28 -8.69
CA ASN A 187 -6.52 -1.50 -8.16
C ASN A 187 -7.23 -2.36 -9.23
N GLY A 188 -7.04 -2.04 -10.51
CA GLY A 188 -7.75 -2.67 -11.64
C GLY A 188 -9.01 -1.92 -12.10
N LYS A 189 -9.52 -0.97 -11.31
CA LYS A 189 -10.74 -0.21 -11.62
C LYS A 189 -10.54 1.30 -11.52
N GLU A 190 -9.85 1.76 -10.48
CA GLU A 190 -9.66 3.17 -10.19
C GLU A 190 -8.30 3.44 -9.52
N LYS A 191 -7.92 4.72 -9.48
CA LYS A 191 -6.71 5.18 -8.80
C LYS A 191 -6.99 5.36 -7.31
N VAL A 192 -6.20 4.68 -6.49
CA VAL A 192 -6.23 4.76 -5.03
C VAL A 192 -5.02 5.55 -4.55
N TYR A 193 -5.24 6.60 -3.77
CA TYR A 193 -4.20 7.47 -3.24
C TYR A 193 -3.82 7.01 -1.83
N VAL A 194 -2.65 6.39 -1.71
CA VAL A 194 -2.23 5.71 -0.49
C VAL A 194 -1.18 6.54 0.23
N TYR A 195 -1.41 6.78 1.52
CA TYR A 195 -0.46 7.38 2.44
C TYR A 195 0.17 6.26 3.27
N LEU A 196 1.41 5.93 2.93
CA LEU A 196 2.23 4.97 3.65
C LEU A 196 2.82 5.59 4.92
N PRO A 197 3.20 4.76 5.91
CA PRO A 197 3.88 5.25 7.11
C PRO A 197 5.14 6.06 6.79
N TYR A 198 5.53 6.91 7.74
CA TYR A 198 6.74 7.73 7.59
C TYR A 198 7.97 6.88 7.26
N ASN A 199 8.81 7.36 6.34
CA ASN A 199 9.98 6.64 5.80
C ASN A 199 9.71 5.29 5.12
N HIS A 200 8.45 4.95 4.83
CA HIS A 200 8.12 3.78 4.02
C HIS A 200 7.88 4.19 2.57
N SER A 201 8.42 3.41 1.62
CA SER A 201 8.24 3.66 0.19
C SER A 201 8.19 2.36 -0.59
N VAL A 202 7.41 2.34 -1.66
CA VAL A 202 7.27 1.19 -2.56
C VAL A 202 7.66 1.60 -3.98
N GLY A 203 8.32 0.71 -4.71
CA GLY A 203 8.81 1.00 -6.05
C GLY A 203 7.68 1.12 -7.08
N ILE A 204 7.83 2.04 -8.03
CA ILE A 204 6.95 2.18 -9.20
C ILE A 204 6.94 0.88 -10.01
N GLY A 205 5.75 0.50 -10.51
CA GLY A 205 5.52 -0.71 -11.29
C GLY A 205 5.41 -1.98 -10.46
N LYS A 206 5.65 -1.93 -9.15
CA LYS A 206 5.47 -3.10 -8.28
C LYS A 206 4.00 -3.29 -7.93
N THR A 207 3.58 -4.55 -7.92
CA THR A 207 2.34 -5.01 -7.32
C THR A 207 2.50 -5.03 -5.81
N ILE A 208 1.54 -4.43 -5.12
CA ILE A 208 1.47 -4.41 -3.67
C ILE A 208 0.10 -4.86 -3.21
N GLU A 209 0.05 -5.35 -1.97
CA GLU A 209 -1.18 -5.57 -1.22
C GLU A 209 -1.03 -4.85 0.11
N LEU A 210 -2.04 -4.08 0.50
CA LEU A 210 -2.00 -3.29 1.72
C LEU A 210 -3.34 -3.26 2.45
N LEU A 211 -3.27 -3.18 3.77
CA LEU A 211 -4.41 -2.94 4.64
C LEU A 211 -4.33 -1.52 5.19
N GLY A 212 -5.37 -0.73 4.97
CA GLY A 212 -5.44 0.65 5.44
C GLY A 212 -6.86 1.07 5.78
N ARG A 213 -7.02 2.32 6.22
CA ARG A 213 -8.33 2.94 6.45
C ARG A 213 -8.70 3.81 5.26
N ALA A 214 -9.87 3.58 4.68
CA ALA A 214 -10.35 4.36 3.55
C ALA A 214 -10.89 5.72 4.00
N ARG A 215 -10.64 6.75 3.19
CA ARG A 215 -11.28 8.07 3.29
C ARG A 215 -11.75 8.49 1.91
N LEU A 216 -13.06 8.62 1.76
CA LEU A 216 -13.73 8.93 0.50
C LEU A 216 -13.98 10.42 0.39
N THR A 217 -13.38 11.06 -0.61
CA THR A 217 -13.61 12.48 -0.95
C THR A 217 -13.95 12.59 -2.43
N SER A 218 -13.34 13.52 -3.17
CA SER A 218 -13.33 13.51 -4.64
C SER A 218 -12.47 12.38 -5.22
N ARG A 219 -11.70 11.69 -4.37
CA ARG A 219 -10.87 10.53 -4.71
C ARG A 219 -10.86 9.53 -3.56
N VAL A 220 -10.48 8.28 -3.84
CA VAL A 220 -10.28 7.26 -2.82
C VAL A 220 -8.91 7.44 -2.19
N ASN A 221 -8.88 7.77 -0.91
CA ASN A 221 -7.64 7.87 -0.12
C ASN A 221 -7.56 6.69 0.85
N VAL A 222 -6.36 6.16 1.08
CA VAL A 222 -6.14 5.07 2.05
C VAL A 222 -4.95 5.42 2.93
N TYR A 223 -5.17 5.40 4.25
CA TYR A 223 -4.13 5.66 5.25
C TYR A 223 -3.66 4.35 5.86
N VAL A 224 -2.37 4.08 5.75
CA VAL A 224 -1.74 2.87 6.28
C VAL A 224 -0.98 3.24 7.54
N ASP A 225 -1.32 2.59 8.66
CA ASP A 225 -0.77 2.94 9.98
C ASP A 225 0.56 2.22 10.30
N SER A 226 0.84 1.04 9.72
CA SER A 226 2.07 0.27 9.95
C SER A 226 2.67 -0.27 8.65
N SER A 227 4.00 -0.40 8.60
CA SER A 227 4.69 -1.03 7.46
C SER A 227 4.41 -2.52 7.33
N GLU A 228 4.02 -3.18 8.43
CA GLU A 228 3.59 -4.58 8.44
C GLU A 228 2.30 -4.80 7.63
N ASP A 229 1.48 -3.75 7.48
CA ASP A 229 0.26 -3.78 6.70
C ASP A 229 0.53 -3.65 5.19
N VAL A 230 1.80 -3.59 4.76
CA VAL A 230 2.20 -3.41 3.36
C VAL A 230 3.04 -4.60 2.90
N ARG A 231 2.53 -5.32 1.90
CA ARG A 231 3.21 -6.45 1.28
C ARG A 231 3.54 -6.15 -0.17
N VAL A 232 4.83 -6.19 -0.50
CA VAL A 232 5.31 -6.02 -1.87
C VAL A 232 5.37 -7.39 -2.56
N LEU A 233 4.59 -7.58 -3.62
CA LEU A 233 4.46 -8.85 -4.34
C LEU A 233 5.42 -8.97 -5.52
N GLY A 234 6.14 -7.90 -5.88
CA GLY A 234 7.10 -7.88 -6.99
C GLY A 234 6.56 -7.16 -8.22
N TYR A 235 7.19 -7.36 -9.38
CA TYR A 235 6.70 -6.81 -10.65
C TYR A 235 5.70 -7.78 -11.29
N PRO A 236 4.61 -7.28 -11.91
CA PRO A 236 3.76 -8.13 -12.74
C PRO A 236 4.55 -8.67 -13.94
N GLU A 237 4.06 -9.77 -14.53
CA GLU A 237 4.59 -10.26 -15.81
C GLU A 237 4.43 -9.20 -16.89
N ALA A 238 5.43 -9.12 -17.78
CA ALA A 238 5.41 -8.17 -18.87
C ALA A 238 4.58 -8.72 -20.03
N VAL A 239 3.83 -7.82 -20.67
CA VAL A 239 3.03 -8.08 -21.87
C VAL A 239 3.57 -7.28 -23.05
N PRO A 240 3.21 -7.59 -24.30
CA PRO A 240 3.59 -6.75 -25.44
C PRO A 240 3.20 -5.28 -25.25
N ILE A 241 4.10 -4.36 -25.57
CA ILE A 241 3.92 -2.91 -25.30
C ILE A 241 2.67 -2.29 -25.93
N ASN A 242 2.20 -2.84 -27.05
CA ASN A 242 0.99 -2.43 -27.76
C ASN A 242 -0.30 -2.98 -27.14
N GLU A 243 -0.22 -3.97 -26.26
CA GLU A 243 -1.36 -4.61 -25.59
C GLU A 243 -1.47 -4.21 -24.10
N ALA A 244 -0.41 -3.61 -23.56
CA ALA A 244 -0.33 -3.22 -22.15
C ALA A 244 -1.44 -2.25 -21.75
N SER A 245 -2.22 -2.63 -20.75
CA SER A 245 -3.27 -1.83 -20.13
C SER A 245 -2.76 -1.09 -18.88
N THR A 246 -3.59 -0.21 -18.30
CA THR A 246 -3.21 0.56 -17.10
C THR A 246 -2.77 -0.37 -15.97
N GLY A 247 -1.61 -0.10 -15.39
CA GLY A 247 -1.01 -0.91 -14.33
C GLY A 247 -0.16 -2.08 -14.82
N GLU A 248 -0.14 -2.37 -16.12
CA GLU A 248 0.69 -3.44 -16.69
C GLU A 248 2.05 -2.92 -17.16
N ILE A 249 3.00 -3.84 -17.26
CA ILE A 249 4.32 -3.55 -17.81
C ILE A 249 4.35 -4.01 -19.26
N GLY A 250 4.46 -3.05 -20.17
CA GLY A 250 4.67 -3.30 -21.59
C GLY A 250 6.15 -3.51 -21.89
N GLU A 251 6.47 -4.54 -22.67
CA GLU A 251 7.82 -4.78 -23.22
C GLU A 251 7.79 -4.84 -24.76
N GLY A 252 8.79 -4.25 -25.41
CA GLY A 252 8.89 -4.25 -26.87
C GLY A 252 10.14 -3.55 -27.39
N ILE A 253 10.37 -3.65 -28.70
CA ILE A 253 11.42 -2.91 -29.40
C ILE A 253 10.75 -1.83 -30.23
N CYS A 254 11.09 -0.57 -29.98
CA CYS A 254 10.39 0.58 -30.51
C CYS A 254 11.36 1.64 -31.03
N THR A 255 11.00 2.29 -32.13
CA THR A 255 11.75 3.43 -32.65
C THR A 255 11.13 4.73 -32.19
N VAL A 256 11.96 5.67 -31.74
CA VAL A 256 11.54 7.02 -31.39
C VAL A 256 11.21 7.78 -32.67
N VAL A 257 9.93 8.13 -32.86
CA VAL A 257 9.47 8.88 -34.03
C VAL A 257 9.40 10.38 -33.78
N LYS A 258 9.27 10.79 -32.52
CA LYS A 258 9.24 12.21 -32.15
C LYS A 258 9.77 12.40 -30.73
N SER A 259 10.56 13.46 -30.56
CA SER A 259 11.07 13.87 -29.26
C SER A 259 10.32 15.11 -28.77
N GLY A 260 9.77 15.04 -27.56
CA GLY A 260 9.22 16.16 -26.80
C GLY A 260 10.22 16.67 -25.75
N LYS A 261 9.79 17.57 -24.87
CA LYS A 261 10.66 18.11 -23.79
C LYS A 261 11.02 17.06 -22.74
N SER A 262 10.07 16.17 -22.43
CA SER A 262 10.20 15.16 -21.36
C SER A 262 9.57 13.82 -21.73
N ASP A 263 9.13 13.68 -22.97
CA ASP A 263 8.43 12.51 -23.48
C ASP A 263 8.81 12.23 -24.94
N PHE A 264 8.60 10.98 -25.35
CA PHE A 264 8.94 10.47 -26.67
C PHE A 264 7.74 9.74 -27.25
N THR A 265 7.41 10.03 -28.50
CA THR A 265 6.45 9.23 -29.25
C THR A 265 7.19 8.06 -29.89
N LEU A 266 6.63 6.86 -29.76
CA LEU A 266 7.17 5.63 -30.31
C LEU A 266 6.32 5.17 -31.50
N ASN A 267 6.89 4.35 -32.38
CA ASN A 267 6.14 3.75 -33.50
C ASN A 267 5.30 2.51 -33.11
N CYS A 268 5.48 1.99 -31.90
CA CYS A 268 4.93 0.71 -31.45
C CYS A 268 3.69 0.84 -30.54
N THR A 269 3.32 2.07 -30.17
CA THR A 269 2.26 2.36 -29.20
C THR A 269 1.82 3.82 -29.34
N ASP A 270 0.55 4.09 -29.05
CA ASP A 270 -0.02 5.44 -29.10
C ASP A 270 0.33 6.29 -27.86
N LEU A 271 0.86 5.65 -26.81
CA LEU A 271 1.25 6.34 -25.58
C LEU A 271 2.68 6.87 -25.66
N ASN A 272 2.88 8.10 -25.17
CA ASN A 272 4.23 8.66 -25.09
C ASN A 272 5.04 8.00 -23.95
N LEU A 273 6.32 7.76 -24.19
CA LEU A 273 7.29 7.22 -23.24
C LEU A 273 7.99 8.34 -22.45
N ARG A 274 8.12 8.17 -21.13
CA ARG A 274 8.82 9.09 -20.21
C ARG A 274 9.90 8.39 -19.40
N GLY A 275 10.81 9.16 -18.82
CA GLY A 275 11.83 8.65 -17.88
C GLY A 275 13.05 8.01 -18.55
N VAL A 276 13.25 8.24 -19.85
CA VAL A 276 14.43 7.78 -20.61
C VAL A 276 15.06 8.97 -21.35
N ARG A 277 16.31 8.84 -21.77
CA ARG A 277 16.95 9.77 -22.71
C ARG A 277 17.16 9.05 -24.03
N ALA A 278 16.62 9.59 -25.11
CA ALA A 278 16.78 9.08 -26.47
C ALA A 278 16.65 10.24 -27.46
N ARG A 279 16.99 10.00 -28.73
CA ARG A 279 16.80 10.95 -29.83
C ARG A 279 15.88 10.35 -30.88
N THR A 280 15.27 11.21 -31.69
CA THR A 280 14.47 10.75 -32.83
C THR A 280 15.33 9.87 -33.75
N GLY A 281 14.80 8.71 -34.14
CA GLY A 281 15.49 7.68 -34.91
C GLY A 281 16.13 6.56 -34.12
N ASP A 282 16.36 6.76 -32.81
CA ASP A 282 16.91 5.72 -31.95
C ASP A 282 15.92 4.55 -31.82
N THR A 283 16.41 3.32 -31.85
CA THR A 283 15.64 2.11 -31.55
C THR A 283 15.96 1.66 -30.13
N LEU A 284 14.92 1.59 -29.29
CA LEU A 284 14.99 1.23 -27.88
C LEU A 284 14.38 -0.14 -27.66
N LYS A 285 14.99 -0.95 -26.79
CA LYS A 285 14.30 -2.02 -26.07
C LYS A 285 13.65 -1.37 -24.85
N VAL A 286 12.33 -1.39 -24.80
CA VAL A 286 11.52 -0.67 -23.82
C VAL A 286 10.84 -1.67 -22.90
N LYS A 287 10.99 -1.49 -21.60
CA LYS A 287 10.16 -2.09 -20.55
C LYS A 287 9.61 -0.97 -19.68
N ALA A 288 8.31 -0.72 -19.79
CA ALA A 288 7.68 0.48 -19.24
C ALA A 288 6.31 0.17 -18.59
N LEU A 289 6.00 0.88 -17.52
CA LEU A 289 4.70 0.85 -16.87
C LEU A 289 3.69 1.69 -17.65
N ASN A 290 2.54 1.13 -18.00
CA ASN A 290 1.42 1.92 -18.50
C ASN A 290 0.65 2.56 -17.33
N THR A 291 0.70 3.89 -17.24
CA THR A 291 0.03 4.66 -16.19
C THR A 291 -1.43 5.03 -16.51
N GLY A 292 -1.90 4.63 -17.69
CA GLY A 292 -3.19 4.99 -18.29
C GLY A 292 -3.15 6.29 -19.12
N SER A 293 -2.12 7.12 -18.98
CA SER A 293 -1.95 8.34 -19.78
C SER A 293 -0.61 8.43 -20.52
N HIS A 294 0.38 7.67 -20.08
CA HIS A 294 1.71 7.59 -20.68
C HIS A 294 2.41 6.32 -20.21
N LEU A 295 3.48 5.95 -20.90
CA LEU A 295 4.40 4.90 -20.50
C LEU A 295 5.52 5.52 -19.66
N LEU A 296 5.77 4.95 -18.50
CA LEU A 296 6.88 5.33 -17.64
C LEU A 296 7.97 4.26 -17.70
N CYS A 297 9.14 4.63 -18.21
CA CYS A 297 10.26 3.71 -18.35
C CYS A 297 10.66 3.11 -16.99
N ILE A 298 10.71 1.77 -16.93
CA ILE A 298 11.29 1.02 -15.81
C ILE A 298 12.71 0.61 -16.18
N ASP A 299 12.86 0.04 -17.37
CA ASP A 299 14.13 -0.38 -17.94
C ASP A 299 14.08 -0.19 -19.45
N CYS A 300 14.83 0.79 -19.97
CA CYS A 300 14.85 1.09 -21.39
C CYS A 300 16.28 1.28 -21.84
N THR A 301 16.69 0.49 -22.83
CA THR A 301 18.06 0.47 -23.33
C THR A 301 18.10 0.79 -24.81
N LEU A 302 19.08 1.59 -25.23
CA LEU A 302 19.34 1.85 -26.64
C LEU A 302 19.88 0.57 -27.30
N VAL A 303 19.15 0.06 -28.29
CA VAL A 303 19.54 -1.14 -29.06
C VAL A 303 20.29 -0.72 -30.31
N ARG A 304 19.78 0.31 -31.01
CA ARG A 304 20.41 0.84 -32.21
C ARG A 304 20.33 2.36 -32.23
N PRO A 305 21.48 3.06 -32.25
CA PRO A 305 21.51 4.51 -32.39
C PRO A 305 21.06 4.94 -33.80
N ARG A 306 20.47 6.13 -33.91
CA ARG A 306 20.10 6.72 -35.20
C ARG A 306 21.27 6.83 -36.19
N GLU A 307 22.51 6.91 -35.69
CA GLU A 307 23.73 6.98 -36.49
C GLU A 307 23.92 5.76 -37.41
N GLU A 308 23.42 4.59 -37.01
CA GLU A 308 23.48 3.34 -37.79
C GLU A 308 22.40 3.21 -38.87
N LEU A 309 21.47 4.17 -38.98
CA LEU A 309 20.46 4.15 -40.05
C LEU A 309 21.15 4.20 -41.44
N PRO A 310 20.61 3.53 -42.46
CA PRO A 310 21.15 3.61 -43.81
C PRO A 310 21.02 5.02 -44.39
N ASN A 311 21.85 5.35 -45.38
CA ASN A 311 21.71 6.60 -46.12
C ASN A 311 20.59 6.48 -47.16
N GLU A 312 19.51 7.22 -46.98
CA GLU A 312 18.27 7.08 -47.77
C GLU A 312 18.14 8.13 -48.89
N ILE A 313 19.20 8.87 -49.24
CA ILE A 313 19.16 9.89 -50.32
C ILE A 313 18.63 9.31 -51.64
N CYS A 314 18.97 8.06 -51.97
CA CYS A 314 18.52 7.42 -53.21
C CYS A 314 17.13 6.76 -53.11
N ASN A 315 16.62 6.50 -51.90
CA ASN A 315 15.37 5.77 -51.68
C ASN A 315 14.43 6.55 -50.72
N PRO A 316 14.06 7.79 -51.06
CA PRO A 316 13.26 8.63 -50.17
C PRO A 316 11.89 8.02 -49.90
N LYS A 317 11.52 7.91 -48.62
CA LYS A 317 10.19 7.52 -48.16
C LYS A 317 9.52 8.69 -47.46
N GLU A 318 8.51 9.26 -48.09
CA GLU A 318 7.79 10.42 -47.54
C GLU A 318 7.20 10.10 -46.15
N GLY A 319 7.37 11.02 -45.20
CA GLY A 319 6.90 10.87 -43.81
C GLY A 319 7.71 9.91 -42.93
N GLY A 320 8.68 9.16 -43.48
CA GLY A 320 9.55 8.27 -42.71
C GLY A 320 10.77 8.99 -42.13
N PHE A 321 11.06 8.78 -40.85
CA PHE A 321 12.32 9.25 -40.26
C PHE A 321 13.50 8.50 -40.90
N SER A 322 14.48 9.24 -41.40
CA SER A 322 15.60 8.69 -42.17
C SER A 322 16.90 9.42 -41.84
N LYS A 323 18.03 8.84 -42.27
CA LYS A 323 19.33 9.49 -42.31
C LYS A 323 19.68 9.82 -43.76
N ILE A 324 20.15 11.05 -43.99
CA ILE A 324 20.82 11.41 -45.25
C ILE A 324 22.27 11.75 -44.97
N GLN A 325 23.16 11.32 -45.86
CA GLN A 325 24.59 11.60 -45.78
C GLN A 325 25.16 11.86 -47.17
N GLY A 326 25.77 13.02 -47.37
CA GLY A 326 26.29 13.41 -48.68
C GLY A 326 27.12 14.68 -48.65
N LYS A 327 27.53 15.12 -49.84
CA LYS A 327 28.31 16.35 -50.03
C LYS A 327 27.38 17.49 -50.44
N VAL A 328 27.60 18.66 -49.88
CA VAL A 328 26.85 19.87 -50.24
C VAL A 328 27.34 20.40 -51.59
N GLU A 329 26.49 20.41 -52.60
CA GLU A 329 26.82 20.93 -53.94
C GLU A 329 26.57 22.44 -54.04
N TRP A 330 25.50 22.93 -53.43
CA TRP A 330 25.24 24.37 -53.34
C TRP A 330 24.35 24.67 -52.14
N VAL A 331 24.44 25.92 -51.66
CA VAL A 331 23.59 26.44 -50.57
C VAL A 331 22.96 27.76 -51.01
N ARG A 332 21.65 27.89 -50.82
CA ARG A 332 20.89 29.11 -51.09
C ARG A 332 20.24 29.60 -49.80
N LEU A 333 20.60 30.81 -49.39
CA LEU A 333 20.01 31.51 -48.25
C LEU A 333 19.05 32.60 -48.75
N TYR A 334 17.83 32.62 -48.23
CA TYR A 334 16.81 33.62 -48.52
C TYR A 334 16.85 34.75 -47.49
N LYS A 335 16.37 35.94 -47.86
CA LYS A 335 16.39 37.14 -46.99
C LYS A 335 15.66 36.96 -45.65
N ASN A 336 14.68 36.06 -45.60
CA ASN A 336 13.95 35.70 -44.37
C ASN A 336 14.73 34.75 -43.44
N GLY A 337 15.95 34.37 -43.81
CA GLY A 337 16.80 33.45 -43.04
C GLY A 337 16.50 31.97 -43.27
N PHE A 338 15.56 31.63 -44.15
CA PHE A 338 15.39 30.24 -44.59
C PHE A 338 16.51 29.88 -45.56
N GLY A 339 17.12 28.71 -45.38
CA GLY A 339 18.13 28.16 -46.27
C GLY A 339 17.67 26.86 -46.93
N ILE A 340 18.24 26.57 -48.09
CA ILE A 340 18.16 25.26 -48.74
C ILE A 340 19.57 24.88 -49.17
N ALA A 341 19.96 23.63 -48.92
CA ALA A 341 21.19 23.06 -49.44
C ALA A 341 20.89 21.85 -50.33
N ASN A 342 21.60 21.73 -51.45
CA ASN A 342 21.56 20.50 -52.26
C ASN A 342 22.61 19.53 -51.74
N VAL A 343 22.17 18.38 -51.26
CA VAL A 343 23.04 17.33 -50.72
C VAL A 343 23.05 16.17 -51.70
N THR A 344 24.23 15.82 -52.20
CA THR A 344 24.41 14.78 -53.23
C THR A 344 25.17 13.57 -52.66
N ASN A 345 24.80 12.37 -53.13
CA ASN A 345 25.55 11.14 -52.90
C ASN A 345 25.49 10.29 -54.17
N GLY A 346 26.62 10.17 -54.87
CA GLY A 346 26.65 9.58 -56.21
C GLY A 346 25.77 10.35 -57.20
N SER A 347 24.84 9.66 -57.84
CA SER A 347 23.87 10.26 -58.79
C SER A 347 22.59 10.78 -58.13
N CYS A 348 22.41 10.57 -56.82
CA CYS A 348 21.20 10.93 -56.09
C CYS A 348 21.39 12.26 -55.36
N TRP A 349 20.31 13.03 -55.19
CA TRP A 349 20.35 14.33 -54.50
C TRP A 349 19.03 14.61 -53.76
N VAL A 350 19.12 15.45 -52.72
CA VAL A 350 17.96 15.93 -51.95
C VAL A 350 18.16 17.37 -51.48
N LEU A 351 17.08 18.14 -51.41
CA LEU A 351 17.08 19.49 -50.85
C LEU A 351 16.93 19.46 -49.32
N LEU A 352 18.00 19.73 -48.59
CA LEU A 352 17.97 19.90 -47.14
C LEU A 352 17.43 21.29 -46.79
N LYS A 353 16.29 21.35 -46.10
CA LYS A 353 15.71 22.58 -45.57
C LYS A 353 16.46 23.03 -44.32
N LEU A 354 16.88 24.30 -44.29
CA LEU A 354 17.64 24.91 -43.20
C LEU A 354 16.94 26.18 -42.70
N PRO A 355 15.82 26.08 -41.96
CA PRO A 355 15.21 27.25 -41.36
C PRO A 355 16.16 27.92 -40.36
N LYS A 356 16.08 29.25 -40.25
CA LYS A 356 16.90 30.07 -39.34
C LYS A 356 16.92 29.54 -37.90
N SER A 357 15.83 28.94 -37.45
CA SER A 357 15.66 28.37 -36.11
C SER A 357 16.59 27.20 -35.81
N LEU A 358 17.13 26.50 -36.82
CA LEU A 358 18.10 25.42 -36.59
C LEU A 358 19.46 25.94 -36.14
N GLY A 359 19.81 27.19 -36.46
CA GLY A 359 21.13 27.75 -36.14
C GLY A 359 22.30 27.08 -36.87
N VAL A 360 22.03 26.31 -37.94
CA VAL A 360 23.04 25.58 -38.72
C VAL A 360 23.34 26.32 -40.02
N SER A 361 24.62 26.44 -40.36
CA SER A 361 25.11 26.97 -41.64
C SER A 361 25.99 25.95 -42.32
N LEU A 362 25.75 25.71 -43.61
CA LEU A 362 26.54 24.79 -44.44
C LEU A 362 27.32 25.56 -45.51
N ARG A 363 28.45 25.00 -45.94
CA ARG A 363 29.25 25.50 -47.07
C ARG A 363 29.28 24.49 -48.20
N GLU A 364 29.45 25.01 -49.41
CA GLU A 364 29.69 24.18 -50.58
C GLU A 364 30.95 23.32 -50.39
N GLY A 365 30.84 22.04 -50.72
CA GLY A 365 31.88 21.05 -50.58
C GLY A 365 31.94 20.33 -49.24
N GLU A 366 31.19 20.76 -48.23
CA GLU A 366 31.16 20.11 -46.92
C GLU A 366 30.44 18.75 -46.96
N GLN A 367 30.95 17.80 -46.16
CA GLN A 367 30.23 16.56 -45.87
C GLN A 367 29.19 16.84 -44.79
N VAL A 368 27.96 16.38 -45.01
CA VAL A 368 26.84 16.58 -44.10
C VAL A 368 26.12 15.27 -43.84
N THR A 369 25.78 15.06 -42.57
CA THR A 369 24.84 14.03 -42.13
C THR A 369 23.66 14.72 -41.48
N ALA A 370 22.44 14.39 -41.90
CA ALA A 370 21.22 14.94 -41.31
C ALA A 370 20.21 13.84 -41.00
N TYR A 371 19.47 14.02 -39.92
CA TYR A 371 18.43 13.10 -39.44
C TYR A 371 17.09 13.82 -39.43
N GLY A 372 16.05 13.22 -40.00
CA GLY A 372 14.81 13.95 -40.24
C GLY A 372 13.86 13.21 -41.15
N PHE A 373 12.96 13.94 -41.79
CA PHE A 373 11.87 13.37 -42.58
C PHE A 373 11.93 13.84 -44.02
N PHE A 374 11.64 12.92 -44.95
CA PHE A 374 11.39 13.31 -46.34
C PHE A 374 10.04 14.00 -46.45
N THR A 375 10.05 15.09 -47.21
CA THR A 375 8.91 15.96 -47.51
C THR A 375 9.03 16.41 -48.96
N THR A 376 8.00 17.06 -49.47
CA THR A 376 8.07 17.74 -50.77
C THR A 376 8.33 19.24 -50.60
N TYR A 377 9.16 19.83 -51.46
CA TYR A 377 9.34 21.28 -51.62
C TYR A 377 9.31 21.64 -53.10
N GLN A 378 8.32 22.44 -53.52
CA GLN A 378 8.12 22.85 -54.92
C GLN A 378 8.10 21.66 -55.91
N GLY A 379 7.43 20.56 -55.52
CA GLY A 379 7.34 19.35 -56.35
C GLY A 379 8.62 18.52 -56.43
N ARG A 380 9.65 18.85 -55.64
CA ARG A 380 10.91 18.09 -55.54
C ARG A 380 11.05 17.47 -54.15
N THR A 381 11.75 16.35 -54.07
CA THR A 381 12.10 15.72 -52.79
C THR A 381 12.98 16.65 -51.97
N ALA A 382 12.55 16.87 -50.74
CA ALA A 382 13.25 17.66 -49.75
C ALA A 382 13.35 16.89 -48.44
N PHE A 383 14.24 17.36 -47.58
CA PHE A 383 14.51 16.78 -46.28
C PHE A 383 14.37 17.84 -45.21
N GLU A 384 13.57 17.54 -44.20
CA GLU A 384 13.26 18.45 -43.11
C GLU A 384 13.76 17.91 -41.79
N VAL A 385 14.36 18.81 -41.02
CA VAL A 385 15.05 18.49 -39.77
C VAL A 385 14.44 19.31 -38.65
N ALA A 386 14.27 18.69 -37.47
CA ALA A 386 13.58 19.30 -36.35
C ALA A 386 14.49 20.18 -35.48
N SER A 387 15.75 19.78 -35.26
CA SER A 387 16.72 20.50 -34.43
C SER A 387 18.06 20.72 -35.16
N GLY A 388 18.81 21.74 -34.74
CA GLY A 388 20.19 21.91 -35.20
C GLY A 388 21.08 20.72 -34.84
N ASP A 389 20.82 20.06 -33.71
CA ASP A 389 21.54 18.86 -33.23
C ASP A 389 21.30 17.62 -34.11
N ASP A 390 20.34 17.70 -35.02
CA ASP A 390 20.03 16.64 -35.99
C ASP A 390 20.76 16.84 -37.33
N VAL A 391 21.54 17.92 -37.46
CA VAL A 391 22.44 18.18 -38.60
C VAL A 391 23.88 18.23 -38.10
N CYS A 392 24.74 17.41 -38.69
CA CYS A 392 26.17 17.47 -38.47
C CYS A 392 26.90 17.79 -39.77
N SER A 393 27.86 18.70 -39.71
CA SER A 393 28.65 19.19 -40.85
C SER A 393 30.15 19.10 -40.55
N GLY A 394 30.95 18.66 -41.52
CA GLY A 394 32.39 18.48 -41.36
C GLY A 394 32.77 17.10 -40.80
N ASN A 395 33.57 17.07 -39.72
CA ASN A 395 33.93 15.83 -39.04
C ASN A 395 32.85 15.47 -38.01
N CYS A 396 32.01 14.55 -38.44
CA CYS A 396 30.98 13.82 -37.72
C CYS A 396 31.38 12.34 -37.80
#